data_AF-A0A2L0AZW5-F1
#
_entry.id   AF-A0A2L0AZW5-F1
#
_cell.length_a   1.000
_cell.length_b   1.000
_cell.length_c   1.000
_cell.angle_alpha   90.00
_cell.angle_beta   90.00
_cell.angle_gamma   90.00
#
_symmetry.space_group_name_H-M   'P 1'
#
loop_
_entity.id
_entity.type
_entity.pdbx_description
1 polymer ?
#
loop_
_entity_poly.entity_id
_entity_poly.type
_entity_poly.pdbx_seq_one_letter_code
_entity_poly.pdbx_strand_id
1 'polypeptide(L)'
;ISHYYLIVVPEDKNTLNKHPDQFLTDDLIQHRDKVMEKPNMPYIAAKFPQRNIPYTFHLGTGQETDGFTNHKLELGKKYRIFVRAVVDTPQKHLYTSSPFSEFLSLDMREVPPGDPPLRPNPNNSQDIDVKVSSQKKEAGVFWIIGPIIAALLLSIILVVMFILRKRRQPCKTPDQTAVTRPLISADLNSSSIAPSDPVEMRRLNFQTPGMISHPPICISELASHIERLKANDNMKFSQEYESIEPGQQFTWDHSNMEINKPKNRYANVIAYDHSRVILPNEDGELGSDYINANY
;
A
#
# COMPACT_ATOMS: atom_id res chain seq x y z
N ILE A 1 -10.26 -12.98 28.21
CA ILE A 1 -11.03 -13.57 27.10
C ILE A 1 -11.88 -14.66 27.71
N SER A 2 -13.19 -14.67 27.47
CA SER A 2 -14.07 -15.73 27.96
C SER A 2 -14.23 -16.85 26.93
N HIS A 3 -14.47 -16.47 25.68
CA HIS A 3 -14.66 -17.39 24.57
C HIS A 3 -14.21 -16.77 23.25
N TYR A 4 -14.07 -17.63 22.25
CA TYR A 4 -13.82 -17.27 20.86
C TYR A 4 -15.01 -17.66 19.99
N TYR A 5 -15.30 -16.86 18.98
CA TYR A 5 -16.20 -17.19 17.89
C TYR A 5 -15.41 -17.41 16.61
N LEU A 6 -15.79 -18.43 15.84
CA LEU A 6 -15.37 -18.58 14.45
C LEU A 6 -16.49 -18.07 13.55
N ILE A 7 -16.23 -16.99 12.82
CA ILE A 7 -17.21 -16.36 11.93
C ILE A 7 -16.86 -16.69 10.49
N VAL A 8 -17.87 -17.06 9.73
CA VAL A 8 -17.80 -17.34 8.29
C VAL A 8 -18.51 -16.24 7.53
N VAL A 9 -17.85 -15.70 6.52
CA VAL A 9 -18.37 -14.62 5.68
C VAL A 9 -18.35 -15.11 4.23
N PRO A 10 -19.51 -15.46 3.65
CA PRO A 10 -19.61 -15.72 2.22
C PRO A 10 -19.22 -14.50 1.39
N GLU A 11 -18.63 -14.73 0.22
CA GLU A 11 -18.33 -13.68 -0.75
C GLU A 11 -19.63 -13.10 -1.32
N ASP A 12 -19.83 -11.80 -1.08
CA ASP A 12 -20.93 -11.02 -1.63
C ASP A 12 -20.48 -9.59 -1.88
N LYS A 13 -21.14 -8.88 -2.81
CA LYS A 13 -20.84 -7.47 -3.12
C LYS A 13 -20.92 -6.58 -1.88
N ASN A 14 -21.79 -6.93 -0.92
CA ASN A 14 -21.97 -6.19 0.31
C ASN A 14 -20.96 -6.54 1.42
N THR A 15 -20.30 -7.70 1.34
CA THR A 15 -19.35 -8.16 2.35
C THR A 15 -17.89 -7.94 1.94
N LEU A 16 -17.61 -7.76 0.64
CA LEU A 16 -16.25 -7.66 0.11
C LEU A 16 -15.41 -6.56 0.79
N ASN A 17 -15.99 -5.36 0.94
CA ASN A 17 -15.33 -4.17 1.46
C ASN A 17 -15.48 -3.99 2.99
N LYS A 18 -16.11 -4.94 3.69
CA LYS A 18 -16.30 -4.85 5.14
C LYS A 18 -15.11 -5.44 5.89
N HIS A 19 -14.79 -4.85 7.03
CA HIS A 19 -13.77 -5.36 7.96
C HIS A 19 -14.38 -6.28 9.02
N PRO A 20 -13.59 -7.19 9.65
CA PRO A 20 -14.09 -8.14 10.66
C PRO A 20 -14.88 -7.46 11.79
N ASP A 21 -14.43 -6.29 12.25
CA ASP A 21 -15.09 -5.55 13.35
C ASP A 21 -16.43 -4.91 12.97
N GLN A 22 -16.75 -4.81 11.68
CA GLN A 22 -18.05 -4.30 11.22
C GLN A 22 -19.17 -5.33 11.29
N PHE A 23 -18.84 -6.61 11.51
CA PHE A 23 -19.83 -7.67 11.71
C PHE A 23 -20.16 -7.74 13.20
N LEU A 24 -21.24 -7.11 13.65
CA LEU A 24 -21.59 -7.06 15.07
C LEU A 24 -22.01 -8.44 15.59
N THR A 25 -21.53 -8.82 16.77
CA THR A 25 -21.83 -10.12 17.38
C THR A 25 -23.33 -10.30 17.61
N ASP A 26 -24.02 -9.25 18.06
CA ASP A 26 -25.45 -9.29 18.34
C ASP A 26 -26.26 -9.53 17.06
N ASP A 27 -25.86 -8.92 15.93
CA ASP A 27 -26.48 -9.14 14.63
C ASP A 27 -26.31 -10.59 14.18
N LEU A 28 -25.11 -11.17 14.34
CA LEU A 28 -24.83 -12.55 13.97
C LEU A 28 -25.63 -13.55 14.81
N ILE A 29 -25.82 -13.26 16.10
CA ILE A 29 -26.61 -14.10 17.02
C ILE A 29 -28.11 -13.99 16.69
N GLN A 30 -28.62 -12.78 16.45
CA GLN A 30 -30.03 -12.55 16.13
C GLN A 30 -30.43 -13.17 14.79
N HIS A 31 -29.50 -13.23 13.84
CA HIS A 31 -29.76 -13.75 12.49
C HIS A 31 -29.39 -15.22 12.31
N ARG A 32 -29.08 -15.95 13.39
CA ARG A 32 -28.65 -17.36 13.33
C ARG A 32 -29.60 -18.26 12.51
N ASP A 33 -30.91 -18.05 12.64
CA ASP A 33 -31.93 -18.89 12.03
C ASP A 33 -32.19 -18.48 10.56
N LYS A 34 -31.81 -17.26 10.16
CA LYS A 34 -32.03 -16.72 8.81
C LYS A 34 -30.95 -17.15 7.81
N VAL A 35 -29.86 -17.75 8.27
CA VAL A 35 -28.74 -18.20 7.43
C VAL A 35 -29.21 -19.27 6.44
N MET A 36 -30.14 -20.14 6.85
CA MET A 36 -30.74 -21.15 5.97
C MET A 36 -31.60 -20.54 4.85
N GLU A 37 -32.22 -19.38 5.10
CA GLU A 37 -33.03 -18.67 4.11
C GLU A 37 -32.18 -17.78 3.18
N LYS A 38 -31.05 -17.27 3.70
CA LYS A 38 -30.15 -16.36 2.99
C LYS A 38 -28.73 -16.90 3.00
N PRO A 39 -28.33 -17.70 2.00
CA PRO A 39 -27.04 -18.39 1.99
C PRO A 39 -25.81 -17.46 1.91
N ASN A 40 -25.99 -16.18 1.57
CA ASN A 40 -24.91 -15.19 1.52
C ASN A 40 -24.75 -14.42 2.84
N MET A 41 -25.48 -14.79 3.89
CA MET A 41 -25.42 -14.12 5.17
C MET A 41 -24.20 -14.59 5.98
N PRO A 42 -23.43 -13.68 6.60
CA PRO A 42 -22.39 -14.02 7.56
C PRO A 42 -22.97 -14.73 8.79
N TYR A 43 -22.26 -15.71 9.33
CA TYR A 43 -22.74 -16.49 10.47
C TYR A 43 -21.60 -16.96 11.39
N ILE A 44 -21.95 -17.29 12.64
CA ILE A 44 -21.03 -17.92 13.59
C ILE A 44 -21.10 -19.44 13.37
N ALA A 45 -19.98 -20.04 12.99
CA ALA A 45 -19.90 -21.49 12.73
C ALA A 45 -19.63 -22.30 14.00
N ALA A 46 -18.91 -21.72 14.96
CA ALA A 46 -18.59 -22.37 16.22
C ALA A 46 -18.23 -21.35 17.32
N LYS A 47 -18.43 -21.78 18.57
CA LYS A 47 -17.98 -21.09 19.78
C LYS A 47 -16.96 -21.99 20.49
N PHE A 48 -15.86 -21.40 20.96
CA PHE A 48 -14.81 -22.13 21.68
C PHE A 48 -14.53 -21.49 23.04
N PRO A 49 -14.43 -22.27 24.13
CA PRO A 49 -13.93 -21.78 25.41
C PRO A 49 -12.48 -21.29 25.29
N GLN A 50 -12.08 -20.32 26.11
CA GLN A 50 -10.73 -19.73 26.07
C GLN A 50 -9.58 -20.77 26.05
N ARG A 51 -9.72 -21.86 26.81
CA ARG A 51 -8.68 -22.89 26.98
C ARG A 51 -8.75 -24.01 25.94
N ASN A 52 -9.85 -24.12 25.21
CA ASN A 52 -10.17 -25.29 24.38
C ASN A 52 -10.41 -24.92 22.90
N ILE A 53 -9.72 -23.90 22.39
CA ILE A 53 -9.72 -23.64 20.95
C ILE A 53 -8.91 -24.73 20.23
N PRO A 54 -9.54 -25.51 19.32
CA PRO A 54 -8.84 -26.59 18.64
C PRO A 54 -7.79 -26.02 17.68
N TYR A 55 -6.77 -26.82 17.41
CA TYR A 55 -5.71 -26.43 16.49
C TYR A 55 -6.17 -26.45 15.02
N THR A 56 -6.95 -27.47 14.66
CA THR A 56 -7.64 -27.57 13.37
C THR A 56 -9.14 -27.57 13.59
N PHE A 57 -9.87 -26.98 12.65
CA PHE A 57 -11.33 -27.01 12.65
C PHE A 57 -11.83 -27.30 11.24
N HIS A 58 -12.69 -28.31 11.11
CA HIS A 58 -13.30 -28.67 9.83
C HIS A 58 -14.51 -27.77 9.58
N LEU A 59 -14.38 -26.85 8.64
CA LEU A 59 -15.47 -25.97 8.22
C LEU A 59 -16.41 -26.69 7.25
N GLY A 60 -17.72 -26.42 7.32
CA GLY A 60 -18.70 -26.96 6.38
C GLY A 60 -19.32 -28.32 6.76
N THR A 61 -19.19 -28.77 8.01
CA THR A 61 -19.62 -30.13 8.41
C THR A 61 -21.15 -30.31 8.51
N GLY A 62 -21.91 -29.23 8.67
CA GLY A 62 -23.35 -29.24 8.91
C GLY A 62 -23.74 -29.59 10.36
N GLN A 63 -22.78 -29.68 11.27
CA GLN A 63 -23.05 -30.00 12.68
C GLN A 63 -23.33 -28.74 13.51
N GLU A 64 -24.13 -28.90 14.57
CA GLU A 64 -24.43 -27.85 15.54
C GLU A 64 -23.61 -28.06 16.82
N THR A 65 -22.97 -26.99 17.30
CA THR A 65 -22.14 -26.98 18.51
C THR A 65 -22.38 -25.69 19.30
N ASP A 66 -22.65 -25.80 20.60
CA ASP A 66 -22.91 -24.65 21.49
C ASP A 66 -23.98 -23.67 20.96
N GLY A 67 -25.00 -24.17 20.25
CA GLY A 67 -26.08 -23.38 19.67
C GLY A 67 -25.74 -22.65 18.37
N PHE A 68 -24.61 -23.00 17.74
CA PHE A 68 -24.16 -22.47 16.46
C PHE A 68 -23.97 -23.60 15.44
N THR A 69 -24.43 -23.37 14.20
CA THR A 69 -24.40 -24.37 13.13
C THR A 69 -23.27 -24.09 12.16
N ASN A 70 -22.41 -25.09 11.96
CA ASN A 70 -21.35 -25.07 10.96
C ASN A 70 -21.92 -25.41 9.58
N HIS A 71 -22.65 -24.47 8.96
CA HIS A 71 -23.38 -24.69 7.70
C HIS A 71 -22.49 -25.25 6.59
N LYS A 72 -23.04 -26.18 5.79
CA LYS A 72 -22.34 -26.76 4.65
C LYS A 72 -21.92 -25.68 3.65
N LEU A 73 -20.69 -25.77 3.16
CA LEU A 73 -20.19 -24.88 2.12
C LEU A 73 -20.77 -25.28 0.76
N GLU A 74 -20.96 -24.31 -0.11
CA GLU A 74 -21.47 -24.51 -1.46
C GLU A 74 -20.34 -24.55 -2.50
N LEU A 75 -20.50 -25.39 -3.52
CA LEU A 75 -19.59 -25.48 -4.66
C LEU A 75 -19.62 -24.18 -5.48
N GLY A 76 -18.45 -23.66 -5.86
CA GLY A 76 -18.32 -22.42 -6.63
C GLY A 76 -18.53 -21.13 -5.82
N LYS A 77 -18.74 -21.23 -4.50
CA LYS A 77 -18.73 -20.08 -3.59
C LYS A 77 -17.42 -19.98 -2.84
N LYS A 78 -16.97 -18.73 -2.66
CA LYS A 78 -15.83 -18.41 -1.81
C LYS A 78 -16.29 -17.85 -0.48
N TYR A 79 -15.50 -18.11 0.55
CA TYR A 79 -15.76 -17.74 1.94
C TYR A 79 -14.48 -17.15 2.53
N ARG A 80 -14.62 -16.22 3.46
CA ARG A 80 -13.52 -15.78 4.34
C ARG A 80 -13.90 -16.10 5.77
N ILE A 81 -12.93 -16.40 6.61
CA ILE A 81 -13.16 -16.62 8.04
C ILE A 81 -12.35 -15.63 8.87
N PHE A 82 -12.83 -15.36 10.07
CA PHE A 82 -12.05 -14.69 11.11
C PHE A 82 -12.45 -15.22 12.48
N VAL A 83 -11.55 -15.10 13.43
CA VAL A 83 -11.78 -15.49 14.82
C VAL A 83 -11.96 -14.24 15.66
N ARG A 84 -13.00 -14.20 16.49
CA ARG A 84 -13.25 -13.10 17.42
C ARG A 84 -13.09 -13.56 18.86
N ALA A 85 -12.22 -12.89 19.60
CA ALA A 85 -12.07 -13.07 21.04
C ALA A 85 -13.02 -12.14 21.80
N VAL A 86 -13.87 -12.69 22.66
CA VAL A 86 -14.80 -11.91 23.49
C VAL A 86 -14.33 -11.91 24.93
N VAL A 87 -14.50 -10.78 25.63
CA VAL A 87 -14.17 -10.63 27.04
C VAL A 87 -15.45 -10.40 27.84
N ASP A 88 -15.65 -11.19 28.88
CA ASP A 88 -16.73 -10.98 29.83
C ASP A 88 -16.35 -9.79 30.73
N THR A 89 -16.89 -8.61 30.43
CA THR A 89 -16.83 -7.47 31.36
C THR A 89 -18.24 -6.99 31.68
N PRO A 90 -18.52 -6.62 32.94
CA PRO A 90 -19.87 -6.33 33.41
C PRO A 90 -20.52 -5.08 32.79
N GLN A 91 -19.76 -4.25 32.07
CA GLN A 91 -20.24 -2.96 31.55
C GLN A 91 -20.10 -2.81 30.03
N LYS A 92 -19.43 -3.73 29.32
CA LYS A 92 -19.28 -3.63 27.85
C LYS A 92 -18.92 -4.98 27.21
N HIS A 93 -19.56 -5.31 26.09
CA HIS A 93 -19.16 -6.43 25.23
C HIS A 93 -17.88 -6.05 24.49
N LEU A 94 -16.73 -6.22 25.14
CA LEU A 94 -15.43 -5.97 24.53
C LEU A 94 -15.01 -7.19 23.71
N TYR A 95 -14.61 -6.95 22.48
CA TYR A 95 -14.09 -7.97 21.59
C TYR A 95 -12.90 -7.45 20.78
N THR A 96 -12.09 -8.38 20.29
CA THR A 96 -11.08 -8.14 19.27
C THR A 96 -11.17 -9.23 18.22
N SER A 97 -11.06 -8.86 16.94
CA SER A 97 -11.18 -9.80 15.83
C SER A 97 -9.82 -9.98 15.15
N SER A 98 -9.53 -11.21 14.70
CA SER A 98 -8.41 -11.46 13.81
C SER A 98 -8.66 -10.81 12.44
N PRO A 99 -7.61 -10.63 11.62
CA PRO A 99 -7.78 -10.39 10.20
C PRO A 99 -8.60 -11.50 9.53
N PHE A 100 -9.10 -11.21 8.33
CA PHE A 100 -9.68 -12.25 7.47
C PHE A 100 -8.61 -13.23 7.01
N SER A 101 -8.99 -14.50 6.87
CA SER A 101 -8.25 -15.48 6.11
C SER A 101 -8.19 -15.11 4.62
N GLU A 102 -7.33 -15.80 3.89
CA GLU A 102 -7.47 -15.92 2.44
C GLU A 102 -8.84 -16.54 2.08
N PHE A 103 -9.25 -16.37 0.82
CA PHE A 103 -10.50 -16.94 0.35
C PHE A 103 -10.43 -18.46 0.33
N LEU A 104 -11.41 -19.08 1.00
CA LEU A 104 -11.63 -20.50 1.09
C LEU A 104 -12.75 -20.90 0.15
N SER A 105 -12.59 -21.99 -0.58
CA SER A 105 -13.65 -22.53 -1.45
C SER A 105 -13.47 -24.02 -1.67
N LEU A 106 -14.55 -24.73 -2.00
CA LEU A 106 -14.51 -26.18 -2.21
C LEU A 106 -13.75 -26.58 -3.48
N ASP A 107 -13.52 -25.65 -4.39
CA ASP A 107 -12.74 -25.79 -5.61
C ASP A 107 -11.24 -25.49 -5.42
N MET A 108 -10.80 -25.21 -4.18
CA MET A 108 -9.38 -25.07 -3.89
C MET A 108 -8.64 -26.39 -4.06
N ARG A 109 -7.38 -26.27 -4.49
CA ARG A 109 -6.45 -27.41 -4.52
C ARG A 109 -6.36 -28.01 -3.12
N GLU A 110 -6.52 -29.33 -3.02
CA GLU A 110 -6.30 -30.04 -1.76
C GLU A 110 -4.90 -29.73 -1.23
N VAL A 111 -4.79 -29.62 0.09
CA VAL A 111 -3.49 -29.44 0.75
C VAL A 111 -2.60 -30.60 0.33
N PRO A 112 -1.35 -30.35 -0.11
CA PRO A 112 -0.41 -31.41 -0.45
C PRO A 112 -0.34 -32.45 0.69
N PRO A 113 -0.21 -33.75 0.39
CA PRO A 113 -0.02 -34.77 1.41
C PRO A 113 1.18 -34.40 2.30
N GLY A 114 0.93 -34.17 3.58
CA GLY A 114 1.93 -33.72 4.54
C GLY A 114 1.33 -33.66 5.94
N ASP A 115 2.19 -33.49 6.94
CA ASP A 115 1.73 -33.31 8.31
C ASP A 115 0.90 -32.03 8.43
N PRO A 116 -0.21 -32.05 9.21
CA PRO A 116 -0.94 -30.82 9.50
C PRO A 116 0.04 -29.79 10.08
N PRO A 117 -0.18 -28.49 9.84
CA PRO A 117 0.72 -27.46 10.33
C PRO A 117 0.91 -27.64 11.84
N LEU A 118 2.06 -27.30 12.42
CA LEU A 118 2.26 -27.41 13.87
C LEU A 118 1.93 -26.08 14.54
N ARG A 119 1.41 -26.13 15.77
CA ARG A 119 1.20 -24.92 16.59
C ARG A 119 2.53 -24.17 16.68
N PRO A 120 2.58 -22.88 16.28
CA PRO A 120 3.78 -22.07 16.47
C PRO A 120 4.18 -22.11 17.93
N ASN A 121 5.42 -22.52 18.21
CA ASN A 121 5.92 -22.56 19.57
C ASN A 121 6.14 -21.11 20.01
N PRO A 122 5.44 -20.60 21.05
CA PRO A 122 5.58 -19.22 21.48
C PRO A 122 7.01 -18.86 21.94
N ASN A 123 7.85 -19.86 22.21
CA ASN A 123 9.26 -19.68 22.59
C ASN A 123 10.23 -19.66 21.39
N ASN A 124 9.75 -19.86 20.16
CA ASN A 124 10.57 -19.88 18.96
C ASN A 124 10.20 -18.68 18.08
N SER A 125 11.06 -17.66 18.05
CA SER A 125 10.90 -16.44 17.26
C SER A 125 11.24 -16.68 15.78
N GLN A 126 10.55 -17.63 15.15
CA GLN A 126 10.46 -17.64 13.69
C GLN A 126 9.30 -16.73 13.33
N ASP A 127 9.63 -15.53 12.87
CA ASP A 127 8.71 -14.46 12.48
C ASP A 127 7.80 -14.93 11.33
N ILE A 128 6.72 -15.64 11.65
CA ILE A 128 5.53 -15.70 10.81
C ILE A 128 4.67 -14.51 11.23
N ASP A 129 5.18 -13.31 10.97
CA ASP A 129 4.42 -12.08 11.12
C ASP A 129 3.31 -12.11 10.06
N VAL A 130 2.10 -12.50 10.48
CA VAL A 130 0.88 -12.21 9.74
C VAL A 130 0.75 -10.69 9.73
N LYS A 131 1.33 -10.04 8.72
CA LYS A 131 1.27 -8.59 8.53
C LYS A 131 -0.19 -8.17 8.45
N VAL A 132 -0.72 -7.73 9.58
CA VAL A 132 -2.02 -7.09 9.70
C VAL A 132 -1.92 -5.80 8.92
N SER A 133 -2.53 -5.74 7.73
CA SER A 133 -2.80 -4.46 7.09
C SER A 133 -3.85 -3.73 7.95
N SER A 134 -3.40 -3.10 9.02
CA SER A 134 -4.17 -2.13 9.78
C SER A 134 -4.40 -0.94 8.87
N GLN A 135 -5.42 -1.05 8.03
CA GLN A 135 -5.81 -0.03 7.07
C GLN A 135 -6.23 1.23 7.86
N LYS A 136 -5.36 2.23 7.81
CA LYS A 136 -5.55 3.65 8.15
C LYS A 136 -6.77 3.96 9.02
N LYS A 137 -6.52 4.12 10.33
CA LYS A 137 -7.38 4.95 11.18
C LYS A 137 -7.50 6.33 10.53
N GLU A 138 -8.72 6.69 10.16
CA GLU A 138 -9.31 8.01 9.92
C GLU A 138 -8.38 9.24 10.09
N ALA A 139 -7.39 9.40 9.22
CA ALA A 139 -6.61 10.62 9.08
C ALA A 139 -7.27 11.60 8.09
N GLY A 140 -8.60 11.56 7.97
CA GLY A 140 -9.34 12.15 6.85
C GLY A 140 -9.68 13.64 6.99
N VAL A 141 -9.67 14.21 8.19
CA VAL A 141 -10.19 15.57 8.39
C VAL A 141 -9.07 16.59 8.66
N PHE A 142 -8.07 16.24 9.46
CA PHE A 142 -6.97 17.16 9.80
C PHE A 142 -6.02 17.44 8.62
N TRP A 143 -5.71 16.43 7.80
CA TRP A 143 -4.84 16.59 6.62
C TRP A 143 -5.50 17.33 5.46
N ILE A 144 -6.83 17.44 5.46
CA ILE A 144 -7.58 18.20 4.44
C ILE A 144 -7.77 19.66 4.88
N ILE A 145 -8.05 19.90 6.16
CA ILE A 145 -8.30 21.25 6.68
C ILE A 145 -7.01 22.06 6.82
N GLY A 146 -5.88 21.42 7.19
CA GLY A 146 -4.58 22.10 7.34
C GLY A 146 -4.13 22.84 6.06
N PRO A 147 -4.10 22.19 4.88
CA PRO A 147 -3.72 22.82 3.63
C PRO A 147 -4.63 23.97 3.22
N ILE A 148 -5.94 23.87 3.48
CA ILE A 148 -6.90 24.92 3.13
C ILE A 148 -6.64 26.17 3.96
N ILE A 149 -6.43 26.03 5.27
CA ILE A 149 -6.11 27.16 6.16
C ILE A 149 -4.75 27.77 5.78
N ALA A 150 -3.76 26.94 5.46
CA ALA A 150 -2.44 27.40 5.04
C ALA A 150 -2.50 28.18 3.71
N ALA A 151 -3.27 27.71 2.73
CA ALA A 151 -3.46 28.39 1.45
C ALA A 151 -4.19 29.73 1.62
N LEU A 152 -5.18 29.80 2.51
CA LEU A 152 -5.92 31.02 2.82
C LEU A 152 -5.01 32.06 3.48
N LEU A 153 -4.17 31.65 4.44
CA LEU A 153 -3.17 32.53 5.06
C LEU A 153 -2.11 32.99 4.05
N LEU A 154 -1.60 32.10 3.20
CA LEU A 154 -0.61 32.44 2.18
C LEU A 154 -1.18 33.46 1.17
N SER A 155 -2.43 33.29 0.73
CA SER A 155 -3.06 34.22 -0.21
C SER A 155 -3.22 35.62 0.40
N ILE A 156 -3.59 35.73 1.67
CA ILE A 156 -3.66 37.01 2.39
C ILE A 156 -2.27 37.65 2.49
N ILE A 157 -1.22 36.88 2.82
CA ILE A 157 0.16 37.38 2.90
C ILE A 157 0.63 37.91 1.53
N LEU A 158 0.35 37.20 0.44
CA LEU A 158 0.72 37.62 -0.91
C LEU A 158 -0.02 38.89 -1.35
N VAL A 159 -1.31 39.03 -1.01
CA VAL A 159 -2.08 40.25 -1.28
C VAL A 159 -1.53 41.43 -0.50
N VAL A 160 -1.23 41.26 0.78
CA VAL A 160 -0.60 42.30 1.61
C VAL A 160 0.77 42.69 1.05
N MET A 161 1.61 41.71 0.69
CA MET A 161 2.91 41.95 0.08
C MET A 161 2.79 42.67 -1.26
N PHE A 162 1.81 42.33 -2.10
CA PHE A 162 1.54 43.00 -3.37
C PHE A 162 1.11 44.45 -3.16
N ILE A 163 0.23 44.73 -2.19
CA ILE A 163 -0.19 46.09 -1.85
C ILE A 163 1.00 46.90 -1.29
N LEU A 164 1.83 46.31 -0.43
CA LEU A 164 3.03 46.95 0.10
C LEU A 164 4.08 47.21 -1.00
N ARG A 165 4.27 46.28 -1.95
CA ARG A 165 5.13 46.49 -3.13
C ARG A 165 4.58 47.58 -4.04
N LYS A 166 3.26 47.62 -4.26
CA LYS A 166 2.59 48.65 -5.07
C LYS A 166 2.65 50.04 -4.43
N ARG A 167 2.65 50.13 -3.09
CA ARG A 167 2.84 51.40 -2.36
C ARG A 167 4.29 51.85 -2.25
N ARG A 168 5.28 51.00 -2.58
CA ARG A 168 6.72 51.28 -2.45
C ARG A 168 7.45 51.62 -3.76
N GLN A 169 6.75 51.83 -4.87
CA GLN A 169 7.37 52.32 -6.12
C GLN A 169 7.00 53.78 -6.45
N PRO A 170 7.87 54.74 -6.10
CA PRO A 170 8.16 55.90 -6.94
C PRO A 170 9.46 55.66 -7.75
N CYS A 171 9.36 55.88 -9.06
CA CYS A 171 10.38 56.16 -10.06
C CYS A 171 11.86 55.78 -9.79
N LYS A 172 12.46 54.97 -10.68
CA LYS A 172 13.74 55.30 -11.34
C LYS A 172 14.04 54.42 -12.56
N THR A 173 14.74 55.06 -13.48
CA THR A 173 15.08 54.80 -14.89
C THR A 173 15.90 53.53 -15.18
N PRO A 174 15.96 53.06 -16.45
CA PRO A 174 16.76 51.91 -16.85
C PRO A 174 18.20 52.34 -17.19
N ASP A 175 19.20 51.61 -16.71
CA ASP A 175 20.56 51.70 -17.21
C ASP A 175 21.01 50.32 -17.71
N GLN A 176 21.28 50.26 -19.02
CA GLN A 176 22.07 49.23 -19.64
C GLN A 176 23.52 49.42 -19.21
N THR A 177 24.19 48.38 -18.73
CA THR A 177 25.64 48.08 -18.88
C THR A 177 26.11 47.18 -17.73
N ALA A 178 26.49 45.94 -18.05
CA ALA A 178 27.62 45.23 -17.44
C ALA A 178 27.67 43.79 -17.97
N VAL A 179 28.41 43.65 -19.06
CA VAL A 179 28.97 42.39 -19.55
C VAL A 179 30.06 41.91 -18.56
N THR A 180 30.30 40.58 -18.55
CA THR A 180 31.47 39.83 -18.01
C THR A 180 31.58 39.49 -16.51
N ARG A 181 31.33 38.20 -16.16
CA ARG A 181 32.30 37.16 -15.73
C ARG A 181 31.63 36.11 -14.80
N PRO A 182 31.70 34.79 -15.08
CA PRO A 182 31.65 33.74 -14.06
C PRO A 182 33.07 33.39 -13.58
N LEU A 183 33.23 33.25 -12.26
CA LEU A 183 34.44 32.77 -11.60
C LEU A 183 34.21 31.36 -11.05
N ILE A 184 35.31 30.59 -10.98
CA ILE A 184 35.56 29.35 -10.21
C ILE A 184 35.32 28.06 -11.02
N SER A 185 36.21 27.07 -11.12
CA SER A 185 37.68 26.94 -11.01
C SER A 185 37.98 25.51 -11.47
N ALA A 186 38.92 25.34 -12.40
CA ALA A 186 39.33 24.04 -12.90
C ALA A 186 40.44 23.46 -12.03
N ASP A 187 40.17 22.32 -11.39
CA ASP A 187 41.23 21.41 -10.95
C ASP A 187 41.33 20.26 -11.96
N LEU A 188 42.30 20.42 -12.86
CA LEU A 188 42.85 19.36 -13.69
C LEU A 188 43.77 18.52 -12.81
N ASN A 189 43.49 17.21 -12.70
CA ASN A 189 44.47 16.12 -12.87
C ASN A 189 43.88 14.77 -12.43
N SER A 190 43.17 14.09 -13.33
CA SER A 190 43.37 12.65 -13.57
C SER A 190 42.60 12.22 -14.82
N SER A 191 43.33 11.70 -15.80
CA SER A 191 42.87 10.79 -16.86
C SER A 191 41.70 11.23 -17.76
N SER A 192 42.09 11.85 -18.87
CA SER A 192 41.48 11.87 -20.20
C SER A 192 40.57 10.69 -20.59
N ILE A 193 39.29 10.75 -20.24
CA ILE A 193 38.20 10.12 -21.02
C ILE A 193 37.08 11.14 -21.07
N ALA A 194 36.91 11.82 -22.21
CA ALA A 194 35.71 12.59 -22.45
C ALA A 194 34.52 11.61 -22.44
N PRO A 195 33.48 11.81 -21.62
CA PRO A 195 32.33 10.90 -21.58
C PRO A 195 31.64 11.00 -22.94
N SER A 196 31.82 9.96 -23.75
CA SER A 196 31.22 9.83 -25.09
C SER A 196 29.78 9.34 -25.01
N ASP A 197 29.34 8.92 -23.82
CA ASP A 197 28.00 8.48 -23.54
C ASP A 197 27.12 9.64 -23.04
N PRO A 198 26.03 10.00 -23.73
CA PRO A 198 25.05 10.99 -23.25
C PRO A 198 24.46 10.64 -21.86
N VAL A 199 24.50 9.36 -21.44
CA VAL A 199 24.09 8.91 -20.10
C VAL A 199 25.11 9.33 -19.04
N GLU A 200 26.42 9.21 -19.32
CA GLU A 200 27.47 9.67 -18.38
C GLU A 200 27.50 11.20 -18.27
N MET A 201 27.30 11.91 -19.39
CA MET A 201 27.15 13.37 -19.41
C MET A 201 25.94 13.83 -18.58
N ARG A 202 24.81 13.10 -18.63
CA ARG A 202 23.65 13.39 -17.78
C ARG A 202 23.95 13.10 -16.31
N ARG A 203 24.66 12.02 -15.99
CA ARG A 203 25.03 11.67 -14.60
C ARG A 203 25.96 12.69 -13.94
N LEU A 204 26.84 13.36 -14.70
CA LEU A 204 27.70 14.44 -14.19
C LEU A 204 26.92 15.74 -13.89
N ASN A 205 25.87 16.03 -14.65
CA ASN A 205 25.08 17.27 -14.50
C ASN A 205 23.87 17.10 -13.57
N PHE A 206 23.39 15.87 -13.35
CA PHE A 206 22.22 15.55 -12.53
C PHE A 206 22.60 14.59 -11.40
N GLN A 207 23.30 15.14 -10.41
CA GLN A 207 23.61 14.41 -9.18
C GLN A 207 22.32 14.33 -8.33
N THR A 208 21.74 13.13 -8.21
CA THR A 208 20.59 12.93 -7.32
C THR A 208 21.08 12.85 -5.88
N PRO A 209 20.27 13.28 -4.89
CA PRO A 209 20.63 13.16 -3.47
C PRO A 209 21.08 11.74 -3.06
N GLY A 210 20.50 10.71 -3.66
CA GLY A 210 20.90 9.31 -3.44
C GLY A 210 22.31 8.96 -3.93
N MET A 211 22.83 9.65 -4.96
CA MET A 211 24.22 9.44 -5.44
C MET A 211 25.27 10.00 -4.48
N ILE A 212 24.88 10.85 -3.53
CA ILE A 212 25.81 11.39 -2.51
C ILE A 212 26.09 10.34 -1.43
N SER A 213 25.08 9.56 -1.04
CA SER A 213 25.22 8.47 -0.06
C SER A 213 25.59 7.12 -0.70
N HIS A 214 25.34 6.94 -2.00
CA HIS A 214 25.66 5.73 -2.76
C HIS A 214 26.55 6.07 -3.97
N PRO A 215 27.89 6.15 -3.77
CA PRO A 215 28.82 6.47 -4.85
C PRO A 215 28.91 5.32 -5.88
N PRO A 216 29.34 5.60 -7.12
CA PRO A 216 29.62 4.57 -8.10
C PRO A 216 30.62 3.53 -7.59
N ILE A 217 30.40 2.26 -7.94
CA ILE A 217 31.24 1.13 -7.50
C ILE A 217 32.19 0.75 -8.63
N CYS A 218 33.50 0.72 -8.35
CA CYS A 218 34.49 0.24 -9.31
C CYS A 218 34.26 -1.24 -9.62
N ILE A 219 34.43 -1.63 -10.89
CA ILE A 219 34.21 -3.02 -11.35
C ILE A 219 35.07 -4.02 -10.55
N SER A 220 36.31 -3.64 -10.23
CA SER A 220 37.24 -4.44 -9.41
C SER A 220 36.73 -4.72 -8.00
N GLU A 221 35.87 -3.86 -7.46
CA GLU A 221 35.33 -3.95 -6.10
C GLU A 221 33.91 -4.51 -6.04
N LEU A 222 33.26 -4.72 -7.21
CA LEU A 222 31.85 -5.08 -7.29
C LEU A 222 31.54 -6.38 -6.55
N ALA A 223 32.39 -7.40 -6.66
CA ALA A 223 32.21 -8.68 -5.97
C ALA A 223 32.20 -8.51 -4.45
N SER A 224 33.25 -7.87 -3.90
CA SER A 224 33.36 -7.56 -2.47
C SER A 224 32.22 -6.65 -1.99
N HIS A 225 31.77 -5.71 -2.83
CA HIS A 225 30.64 -4.86 -2.53
C HIS A 225 29.35 -5.67 -2.36
N ILE A 226 29.04 -6.58 -3.29
CA ILE A 226 27.86 -7.46 -3.24
C ILE A 226 27.92 -8.37 -2.00
N GLU A 227 29.07 -8.94 -1.67
CA GLU A 227 29.22 -9.78 -0.46
C GLU A 227 28.89 -9.02 0.82
N ARG A 228 29.37 -7.77 0.95
CA ARG A 228 29.01 -6.91 2.09
C ARG A 228 27.52 -6.59 2.15
N LEU A 229 26.86 -6.44 1.00
CA LEU A 229 25.42 -6.16 0.94
C LEU A 229 24.57 -7.38 1.32
N LYS A 230 25.00 -8.59 0.92
CA LYS A 230 24.34 -9.87 1.23
C LYS A 230 24.53 -10.33 2.68
N ALA A 231 25.59 -9.87 3.35
CA ALA A 231 25.86 -10.21 4.74
C ALA A 231 24.66 -9.89 5.65
N ASN A 232 24.48 -10.70 6.71
CA ASN A 232 23.36 -10.59 7.64
C ASN A 232 22.00 -10.63 6.92
N ASP A 233 21.79 -11.65 6.09
CA ASP A 233 20.55 -11.89 5.35
C ASP A 233 20.07 -10.69 4.52
N ASN A 234 20.98 -10.17 3.68
CA ASN A 234 20.72 -9.04 2.79
C ASN A 234 20.32 -7.74 3.50
N MET A 235 20.60 -7.59 4.80
CA MET A 235 20.19 -6.41 5.57
C MET A 235 20.60 -5.07 4.92
N LYS A 236 21.83 -4.97 4.41
CA LYS A 236 22.31 -3.75 3.74
C LYS A 236 21.70 -3.58 2.35
N PHE A 237 21.43 -4.69 1.65
CA PHE A 237 20.68 -4.68 0.39
C PHE A 237 19.27 -4.09 0.60
N SER A 238 18.57 -4.52 1.65
CA SER A 238 17.25 -3.99 2.00
C SER A 238 17.32 -2.51 2.38
N GLN A 239 18.28 -2.11 3.23
CA GLN A 239 18.44 -0.71 3.63
C GLN A 239 18.72 0.20 2.43
N GLU A 240 19.59 -0.23 1.51
CA GLU A 240 19.90 0.54 0.29
C GLU A 240 18.69 0.62 -0.63
N TYR A 241 17.97 -0.49 -0.85
CA TYR A 241 16.76 -0.51 -1.68
C TYR A 241 15.66 0.42 -1.14
N GLU A 242 15.38 0.38 0.16
CA GLU A 242 14.35 1.22 0.79
C GLU A 242 14.75 2.71 0.83
N SER A 243 16.03 3.03 0.64
CA SER A 243 16.53 4.41 0.57
C SER A 243 16.35 5.07 -0.80
N ILE A 244 15.91 4.32 -1.82
CA ILE A 244 15.73 4.83 -3.19
C ILE A 244 14.52 5.78 -3.20
N GLU A 245 14.79 7.08 -3.12
CA GLU A 245 13.79 8.13 -3.22
C GLU A 245 14.05 9.02 -4.46
N PRO A 246 13.11 9.14 -5.40
CA PRO A 246 13.28 9.99 -6.57
C PRO A 246 13.26 11.50 -6.24
N GLY A 247 12.76 11.89 -5.07
CA GLY A 247 12.76 13.27 -4.56
C GLY A 247 11.93 14.27 -5.37
N GLN A 248 11.24 13.81 -6.41
CA GLN A 248 10.41 14.61 -7.32
C GLN A 248 8.95 14.16 -7.23
N GLN A 249 8.04 15.12 -7.41
CA GLN A 249 6.61 14.82 -7.53
C GLN A 249 6.27 14.59 -9.00
N PHE A 250 5.48 13.54 -9.26
CA PHE A 250 5.05 13.19 -10.61
C PHE A 250 3.53 13.22 -10.69
N THR A 251 3.01 13.50 -11.88
CA THR A 251 1.58 13.37 -12.20
C THR A 251 1.37 12.14 -13.08
N TRP A 252 0.15 11.61 -13.07
CA TRP A 252 -0.26 10.43 -13.85
C TRP A 252 -1.71 10.56 -14.31
N ASP A 253 -2.11 11.77 -14.68
CA ASP A 253 -3.50 12.14 -14.95
C ASP A 253 -4.06 11.34 -16.12
N HIS A 254 -3.26 11.11 -17.18
CA HIS A 254 -3.68 10.33 -18.34
C HIS A 254 -3.93 8.86 -17.99
N SER A 255 -3.12 8.30 -17.09
CA SER A 255 -3.30 6.94 -16.59
C SER A 255 -4.56 6.77 -15.74
N ASN A 256 -5.04 7.86 -15.13
CA ASN A 256 -6.20 7.88 -14.24
C ASN A 256 -7.52 8.27 -14.92
N MET A 257 -7.50 8.69 -16.20
CA MET A 257 -8.72 8.96 -16.96
C MET A 257 -9.60 7.71 -17.01
N GLU A 258 -10.92 7.86 -16.83
CA GLU A 258 -11.86 6.72 -16.78
C GLU A 258 -11.77 5.81 -18.01
N ILE A 259 -11.52 6.39 -19.19
CA ILE A 259 -11.35 5.66 -20.45
C ILE A 259 -10.02 4.88 -20.54
N ASN A 260 -9.02 5.26 -19.75
CA ASN A 260 -7.68 4.66 -19.78
C ASN A 260 -7.44 3.67 -18.65
N LYS A 261 -8.21 3.74 -17.55
CA LYS A 261 -8.18 2.74 -16.46
C LYS A 261 -8.22 1.27 -16.94
N PRO A 262 -9.10 0.86 -17.87
CA PRO A 262 -9.12 -0.53 -18.35
C PRO A 262 -7.91 -0.90 -19.20
N LYS A 263 -7.13 0.08 -19.68
CA LYS A 263 -5.88 -0.13 -20.43
C LYS A 263 -4.69 -0.43 -19.51
N ASN A 264 -4.86 -0.30 -18.19
CA ASN A 264 -3.86 -0.63 -17.18
C ASN A 264 -4.05 -2.06 -16.69
N ARG A 265 -3.03 -2.90 -16.82
CA ARG A 265 -3.06 -4.27 -16.27
C ARG A 265 -3.25 -4.28 -14.75
N TYR A 266 -2.61 -3.33 -14.06
CA TYR A 266 -2.71 -3.13 -12.63
C TYR A 266 -2.98 -1.67 -12.33
N ALA A 267 -3.96 -1.37 -11.48
CA ALA A 267 -4.33 0.02 -11.16
C ALA A 267 -3.23 0.80 -10.42
N ASN A 268 -2.32 0.09 -9.75
CA ASN A 268 -1.18 0.65 -9.02
C ASN A 268 0.12 0.70 -9.84
N VAL A 269 0.10 0.23 -11.09
CA VAL A 269 1.24 0.31 -12.01
C VAL A 269 0.81 1.18 -13.18
N ILE A 270 1.23 2.45 -13.17
CA ILE A 270 0.79 3.49 -14.10
C ILE A 270 1.98 4.17 -14.78
N ALA A 271 1.69 4.88 -15.86
CA ALA A 271 2.68 5.72 -16.53
C ALA A 271 2.61 7.17 -16.05
N TYR A 272 3.77 7.76 -15.72
CA TYR A 272 3.89 9.18 -15.39
C TYR A 272 3.78 10.08 -16.62
N ASP A 273 3.09 11.21 -16.50
CA ASP A 273 2.75 12.06 -17.66
C ASP A 273 3.98 12.64 -18.37
N HIS A 274 5.01 13.02 -17.62
CA HIS A 274 6.20 13.67 -18.16
C HIS A 274 7.09 12.75 -19.02
N SER A 275 6.94 11.43 -18.86
CA SER A 275 7.77 10.43 -19.54
C SER A 275 6.95 9.35 -20.24
N ARG A 276 5.62 9.49 -20.30
CA ARG A 276 4.77 8.49 -20.97
C ARG A 276 5.02 8.49 -22.48
N VAL A 277 4.85 7.32 -23.08
CA VAL A 277 4.77 7.21 -24.54
C VAL A 277 3.42 7.78 -25.00
N ILE A 278 3.43 8.62 -26.03
CA ILE A 278 2.24 9.24 -26.60
C ILE A 278 1.99 8.61 -27.97
N LEU A 279 0.86 7.92 -28.12
CA LEU A 279 0.47 7.35 -29.40
C LEU A 279 -0.14 8.43 -30.31
N PRO A 280 -0.12 8.26 -31.64
CA PRO A 280 -0.90 9.09 -32.55
C PRO A 280 -2.39 9.02 -32.19
N ASN A 281 -3.07 10.17 -32.18
CA ASN A 281 -4.51 10.22 -31.90
C ASN A 281 -5.30 9.59 -33.05
N GLU A 282 -6.32 8.82 -32.71
CA GLU A 282 -7.34 8.34 -33.65
C GLU A 282 -8.56 9.28 -33.64
N ASP A 283 -9.09 9.59 -34.82
CA ASP A 283 -10.16 10.59 -34.98
C ASP A 283 -11.43 10.19 -34.22
N GLY A 284 -11.86 11.05 -33.31
CA GLY A 284 -13.09 10.87 -32.52
C GLY A 284 -12.96 9.93 -31.31
N GLU A 285 -11.79 9.32 -31.09
CA GLU A 285 -11.57 8.43 -29.94
C GLU A 285 -10.75 9.09 -28.82
N LEU A 286 -11.43 9.44 -27.72
CA LEU A 286 -10.79 10.02 -26.55
C LEU A 286 -9.87 8.99 -25.87
N GLY A 287 -8.64 9.38 -25.56
CA GLY A 287 -7.65 8.50 -24.92
C GLY A 287 -6.98 7.50 -25.85
N SER A 288 -7.17 7.60 -27.17
CA SER A 288 -6.41 6.83 -28.18
C SER A 288 -4.89 7.06 -28.08
N ASP A 289 -4.48 8.22 -27.56
CA ASP A 289 -3.08 8.60 -27.33
C ASP A 289 -2.39 7.84 -26.18
N TYR A 290 -3.15 7.05 -25.41
CA TYR A 290 -2.68 6.45 -24.17
C TYR A 290 -2.26 4.99 -24.32
N ILE A 291 -1.04 4.72 -23.87
CA ILE A 291 -0.50 3.40 -23.55
C ILE A 291 0.22 3.47 -22.20
N ASN A 292 0.10 2.41 -21.38
CA ASN A 292 0.84 2.32 -20.12
C ASN A 292 2.30 1.94 -20.41
N ALA A 293 3.11 2.94 -20.75
CA ALA A 293 4.54 2.82 -21.03
C ALA A 293 5.27 4.16 -20.76
N ASN A 294 6.54 4.10 -20.34
CA ASN A 294 7.44 5.23 -20.16
C ASN A 294 8.76 5.01 -20.95
N TYR A 295 9.43 6.09 -21.35
CA TYR A 295 10.74 6.07 -22.04
C TYR A 295 11.90 5.61 -21.16
#